data_AF-A0A258KD66-F1
#
_entry.id   AF-A0A258KD66-F1
#
_cell.length_a   1.000
_cell.length_b   1.000
_cell.length_c   1.000
_cell.angle_alpha   90.00
_cell.angle_beta   90.00
_cell.angle_gamma   90.00
#
_symmetry.space_group_name_H-M   'P 1'
#
loop_
_entity.id
_entity.type
_entity.pdbx_description
1 polymer ?
#
loop_
_entity_poly.entity_id
_entity_poly.type
_entity_poly.pdbx_seq_one_letter_code
_entity_poly.pdbx_strand_id
1 'polypeptide(L)'
;MSISKEEELIGMQKASEAVAFTLKEMRNYAQAGMSTKQLANYGAAILSDFGAKSAPFLTYQFPGCTCISVNNEFCHGIPSDKRILKEGDLVNIDVSAELNGFWSDNGGS
;
A
#
# COMPACT_ATOMS: atom_id res chain seq x y z
N MET A 1 -11.46 9.71 14.65
CA MET A 1 -10.13 10.17 15.10
C MET A 1 -10.27 11.66 15.37
N SER A 2 -9.91 12.13 16.56
CA SER A 2 -9.96 13.56 16.90
C SER A 2 -8.53 14.07 16.92
N ILE A 3 -8.23 15.08 16.10
CA ILE A 3 -6.94 15.78 16.11
C ILE A 3 -7.09 16.94 17.10
N SER A 4 -6.38 16.86 18.22
CA SER A 4 -6.48 17.81 19.32
C SER A 4 -5.16 18.56 19.56
N LYS A 5 -4.06 18.07 19.01
CA LYS A 5 -2.73 18.66 19.10
C LYS A 5 -2.11 18.79 17.71
N GLU A 6 -1.26 19.80 17.55
CA GLU A 6 -0.51 20.04 16.31
C GLU A 6 0.39 18.84 15.94
N GLU A 7 1.00 18.21 16.93
CA GLU A 7 1.84 17.01 16.73
C GLU A 7 1.06 15.84 16.13
N GLU A 8 -0.22 15.69 16.48
CA GLU A 8 -1.09 14.65 15.91
C GLU A 8 -1.39 14.94 14.43
N LEU A 9 -1.65 16.21 14.10
CA LEU A 9 -1.85 16.64 12.70
C LEU A 9 -0.60 16.38 11.86
N ILE A 10 0.57 16.81 12.35
CA ILE A 10 1.85 16.63 11.65
C ILE A 10 2.17 15.13 11.47
N GLY A 11 1.94 14.32 12.50
CA GLY A 11 2.13 12.87 12.45
C GLY A 11 1.26 12.21 11.37
N MET A 12 -0.03 12.54 11.35
CA MET A 12 -0.96 12.06 10.33
C MET A 12 -0.57 12.51 8.91
N GLN A 13 -0.14 13.76 8.74
CA GLN A 13 0.31 14.28 7.45
C GLN A 13 1.50 13.50 6.91
N LYS A 14 2.54 13.29 7.74
CA LYS A 14 3.73 12.52 7.34
C LYS A 14 3.42 11.07 6.98
N ALA A 15 2.58 10.40 7.77
CA ALA A 15 2.14 9.03 7.44
C ALA A 15 1.37 9.00 6.11
N SER A 16 0.53 10.01 5.87
CA SER A 16 -0.25 10.14 4.64
C SER A 16 0.60 10.48 3.42
N GLU A 17 1.65 11.27 3.57
CA GLU A 17 2.63 11.54 2.51
C GLU A 17 3.33 10.25 2.06
N ALA A 18 3.81 9.44 3.01
CA ALA A 18 4.47 8.16 2.71
C ALA A 18 3.52 7.21 1.96
N VAL A 19 2.28 7.08 2.43
CA VAL A 19 1.26 6.23 1.81
C VAL A 19 0.86 6.74 0.42
N ALA A 20 0.58 8.04 0.28
CA ALA A 20 0.15 8.63 -0.99
C ALA A 20 1.26 8.57 -2.06
N PHE A 21 2.51 8.85 -1.66
CA PHE A 21 3.66 8.70 -2.54
C PHE A 21 3.82 7.24 -2.98
N THR A 22 3.80 6.30 -2.03
CA THR A 22 3.91 4.86 -2.34
C THR A 22 2.83 4.40 -3.32
N LEU A 23 1.56 4.73 -3.06
CA LEU A 23 0.44 4.36 -3.95
C LEU A 23 0.65 4.92 -5.37
N LYS A 24 1.04 6.19 -5.48
CA LYS A 24 1.31 6.83 -6.77
C LYS A 24 2.41 6.10 -7.54
N GLU A 25 3.53 5.81 -6.89
CA GLU A 25 4.65 5.13 -7.52
C GLU A 25 4.32 3.68 -7.87
N MET A 26 3.59 2.96 -7.02
CA MET A 26 3.10 1.63 -7.34
C MET A 26 2.21 1.63 -8.58
N ARG A 27 1.29 2.60 -8.71
CA ARG A 27 0.44 2.74 -9.90
C ARG A 27 1.24 3.03 -11.16
N ASN A 28 2.29 3.85 -11.06
CA ASN A 28 3.18 4.14 -12.19
C ASN A 28 4.05 2.93 -12.59
N TYR A 29 4.42 2.09 -11.62
CA TYR A 29 5.26 0.92 -11.82
C TYR A 29 4.50 -0.30 -12.35
N ALA A 30 3.18 -0.35 -12.08
CA ALA A 30 2.31 -1.45 -12.48
C ALA A 30 2.28 -1.62 -14.01
N GLN A 31 2.55 -2.85 -14.48
CA GLN A 31 2.56 -3.17 -15.90
C GLN A 31 2.23 -4.65 -16.15
N ALA A 32 1.72 -4.96 -17.34
CA ALA A 32 1.45 -6.33 -17.74
C ALA A 32 2.73 -7.19 -17.69
N GLY A 33 2.60 -8.44 -17.26
CA GLY A 33 3.69 -9.40 -17.13
C GLY A 33 4.35 -9.43 -15.75
N MET A 34 4.08 -8.48 -14.86
CA MET A 34 4.56 -8.53 -13.47
C MET A 34 3.63 -9.33 -12.56
N SER A 35 4.16 -9.91 -11.49
CA SER A 35 3.34 -10.51 -10.44
C SER A 35 2.83 -9.47 -9.45
N THR A 36 1.68 -9.72 -8.81
CA THR A 36 1.20 -8.84 -7.73
C THR A 36 2.19 -8.84 -6.55
N LYS A 37 2.95 -9.92 -6.34
CA LYS A 37 4.02 -9.94 -5.33
C LYS A 37 5.16 -8.97 -5.64
N GLN A 38 5.59 -8.88 -6.90
CA GLN A 38 6.61 -7.91 -7.32
C GLN A 38 6.14 -6.48 -7.09
N LEU A 39 4.88 -6.17 -7.42
CA LEU A 39 4.29 -4.86 -7.18
C LEU A 39 4.22 -4.53 -5.68
N ALA A 40 3.76 -5.48 -4.85
CA ALA A 40 3.70 -5.29 -3.40
C ALA A 40 5.09 -5.11 -2.77
N ASN A 41 6.10 -5.85 -3.24
CA ASN A 41 7.48 -5.72 -2.76
C ASN A 41 8.08 -4.35 -3.13
N TYR A 42 7.74 -3.82 -4.30
CA TYR A 42 8.12 -2.46 -4.71
C TYR A 42 7.55 -1.40 -3.76
N GLY A 43 6.26 -1.49 -3.45
CA GLY A 43 5.61 -0.61 -2.46
C GLY A 43 6.22 -0.75 -1.06
N ALA A 44 6.55 -1.98 -0.65
CA ALA A 44 7.19 -2.24 0.64
C ALA A 44 8.57 -1.57 0.77
N ALA A 45 9.37 -1.58 -0.31
CA ALA A 45 10.66 -0.91 -0.34
C ALA A 45 10.50 0.61 -0.17
N ILE A 46 9.57 1.23 -0.89
CA ILE A 46 9.29 2.66 -0.76
C ILE A 46 8.85 3.01 0.67
N LEU A 47 7.90 2.28 1.25
CA LEU A 47 7.50 2.52 2.65
C LEU A 47 8.68 2.43 3.61
N SER A 48 9.57 1.45 3.40
CA SER A 48 10.78 1.29 4.20
C SER A 48 11.72 2.49 4.07
N ASP A 49 11.82 3.11 2.88
CA ASP A 49 12.63 4.32 2.67
C ASP A 49 12.09 5.54 3.43
N PHE A 50 10.77 5.60 3.66
CA PHE A 50 10.15 6.58 4.57
C PHE A 50 10.31 6.23 6.06
N GLY A 51 10.86 5.05 6.39
CA GLY A 51 10.84 4.51 7.74
C GLY A 51 9.45 4.03 8.20
N ALA A 52 8.50 3.91 7.28
CA ALA A 52 7.15 3.46 7.54
C ALA A 52 7.06 1.93 7.47
N LYS A 53 6.14 1.35 8.26
CA LYS A 53 5.88 -0.08 8.30
C LYS A 53 4.54 -0.38 7.66
N SER A 54 4.45 -1.45 6.87
CA SER A 54 3.18 -1.94 6.34
C SER A 54 2.17 -2.18 7.47
N ALA A 55 1.03 -1.49 7.43
CA ALA A 55 -0.03 -1.68 8.43
C ALA A 55 -0.70 -3.07 8.33
N PRO A 56 -0.98 -3.64 7.13
CA PRO A 56 -1.53 -4.99 7.02
C PRO A 56 -0.63 -6.05 7.66
N PHE A 57 0.68 -5.99 7.38
CA PHE A 57 1.64 -6.93 7.96
C PHE A 57 1.76 -6.71 9.47
N LEU A 58 2.01 -5.48 9.91
CA LEU A 58 2.24 -5.15 11.32
C LEU A 58 1.03 -5.51 12.21
N THR A 59 -0.19 -5.31 11.70
CA THR A 59 -1.42 -5.40 12.52
C THR A 59 -2.01 -6.81 12.49
N TYR A 60 -1.97 -7.48 11.34
CA TYR A 60 -2.71 -8.72 11.10
C TYR A 60 -1.83 -9.90 10.71
N GLN A 61 -0.52 -9.71 10.62
CA GLN A 61 0.40 -10.69 10.02
C GLN A 61 -0.08 -11.09 8.61
N PHE A 62 -0.66 -10.12 7.88
CA PHE A 62 -1.15 -10.34 6.52
C PHE A 62 0.00 -10.83 5.63
N PRO A 63 -0.23 -11.82 4.73
CA PRO A 63 0.82 -12.41 3.89
C PRO A 63 1.29 -11.50 2.74
N GLY A 64 1.40 -10.19 2.97
CA GLY A 64 1.81 -9.17 2.04
C GLY A 64 2.00 -7.81 2.74
N CYS A 65 2.61 -6.85 2.05
CA CYS A 65 2.78 -5.50 2.58
C CYS A 65 1.66 -4.53 2.17
N THR A 66 1.01 -4.82 1.05
CA THR A 66 -0.10 -4.05 0.47
C THR A 66 -1.16 -5.03 -0.04
N CYS A 67 -2.38 -4.57 -0.23
CA CYS A 67 -3.44 -5.36 -0.84
C CYS A 67 -3.50 -5.05 -2.33
N ILE A 68 -3.60 -6.08 -3.17
CA ILE A 68 -3.71 -5.91 -4.63
C ILE A 68 -4.84 -6.78 -5.13
N SER A 69 -5.94 -6.13 -5.52
CA SER A 69 -7.18 -6.78 -5.93
C SER A 69 -7.37 -6.59 -7.44
N VAL A 70 -7.47 -7.69 -8.18
CA VAL A 70 -7.51 -7.67 -9.64
C VAL A 70 -8.88 -8.15 -10.15
N ASN A 71 -9.51 -7.34 -11.00
CA ASN A 71 -10.81 -7.56 -11.63
C ASN A 71 -11.96 -7.71 -10.63
N ASN A 72 -12.45 -8.93 -10.43
CA ASN A 72 -13.63 -9.21 -9.59
C ASN A 72 -13.28 -9.36 -8.10
N GLU A 73 -12.00 -9.21 -7.73
CA GLU A 73 -11.57 -9.20 -6.34
C GLU A 73 -11.99 -7.89 -5.68
N PHE A 74 -12.78 -7.99 -4.61
CA PHE A 74 -13.43 -6.82 -4.00
C PHE A 74 -12.45 -5.96 -3.19
N CYS A 75 -11.69 -6.60 -2.30
CA CYS A 75 -10.66 -5.97 -1.48
C CYS A 75 -9.70 -7.05 -0.92
N HIS A 76 -8.62 -6.61 -0.28
CA HIS A 76 -7.68 -7.48 0.44
C HIS A 76 -7.06 -8.62 -0.39
N GLY A 77 -6.90 -8.42 -1.70
CA GLY A 77 -6.22 -9.39 -2.56
C GLY A 77 -4.78 -9.63 -2.07
N ILE A 78 -4.45 -10.90 -1.80
CA ILE A 78 -3.14 -11.30 -1.29
C ILE A 78 -2.11 -11.27 -2.44
N PRO A 79 -1.01 -10.52 -2.32
CA PRO A 79 0.06 -10.52 -3.32
C PRO A 79 0.67 -11.91 -3.51
N SER A 80 0.84 -12.35 -4.76
CA SER A 80 1.26 -13.70 -5.10
C SER A 80 2.14 -13.72 -6.35
N ASP A 81 3.19 -14.55 -6.35
CA ASP A 81 4.03 -14.78 -7.53
C ASP A 81 3.27 -15.44 -8.69
N LYS A 82 2.12 -16.09 -8.38
CA LYS A 82 1.29 -16.79 -9.37
C LYS A 82 0.28 -15.86 -10.05
N ARG A 83 -0.01 -14.69 -9.49
CA ARG A 83 -0.97 -13.73 -10.07
C ARG A 83 -0.21 -12.72 -10.91
N ILE A 84 -0.18 -12.98 -12.22
CA ILE A 84 0.48 -12.12 -13.21
C ILE A 84 -0.55 -11.13 -13.78
N LEU A 85 -0.22 -9.85 -13.73
CA LEU A 85 -1.03 -8.77 -14.32
C LEU A 85 -1.04 -8.90 -15.84
N LYS A 86 -2.20 -8.67 -16.44
CA LYS A 86 -2.40 -8.73 -17.89
C LYS A 86 -2.90 -7.40 -18.42
N GLU A 87 -2.64 -7.17 -19.70
CA GLU A 87 -3.22 -6.04 -20.41
C GLU A 87 -4.75 -6.08 -20.30
N GLY A 88 -5.36 -4.95 -19.93
CA GLY A 88 -6.80 -4.84 -19.71
C GLY A 88 -7.30 -5.26 -18.32
N ASP A 89 -6.44 -5.76 -17.43
CA ASP A 89 -6.83 -6.01 -16.04
C ASP A 89 -7.14 -4.68 -15.32
N LEU A 90 -8.25 -4.63 -14.58
CA LEU A 90 -8.49 -3.58 -13.60
C LEU A 90 -7.80 -3.97 -12.29
N VAL A 91 -6.90 -3.13 -11.81
CA VAL A 91 -6.10 -3.41 -10.61
C VAL A 91 -6.36 -2.34 -9.58
N ASN A 92 -6.87 -2.72 -8.42
CA ASN A 92 -6.92 -1.87 -7.24
C ASN A 92 -5.68 -2.13 -6.38
N ILE A 93 -4.98 -1.06 -6.01
CA ILE A 93 -3.83 -1.08 -5.12
C ILE A 93 -4.25 -0.33 -3.85
N ASP A 94 -4.10 -0.99 -2.71
CA ASP A 94 -4.41 -0.44 -1.40
C ASP A 94 -3.14 -0.50 -0.54
N VAL A 95 -2.77 0.69 -0.05
CA VAL A 95 -1.55 0.96 0.71
C VAL A 95 -1.95 1.59 2.02
N SER A 96 -1.58 0.93 3.11
CA SER A 96 -1.67 1.48 4.45
C SER A 96 -0.38 1.23 5.24
N ALA A 97 0.00 2.20 6.05
CA ALA A 97 1.26 2.16 6.78
C ALA A 97 1.17 2.85 8.15
N GLU A 98 2.04 2.41 9.05
CA GLU A 98 2.35 3.03 10.34
C GLU A 98 3.67 3.80 10.21
N LEU A 99 3.69 5.05 10.67
CA LEU A 99 4.90 5.87 10.79
C LEU A 99 4.86 6.65 12.11
N ASN A 100 5.83 6.38 13.00
CA ASN A 100 6.00 7.05 14.30
C ASN A 100 4.73 7.07 15.18
N GLY A 101 3.96 5.99 15.18
CA GLY A 101 2.72 5.85 15.93
C GLY A 101 1.50 6.47 15.25
N PHE A 102 1.58 6.83 13.97
CA PHE A 102 0.46 7.33 13.19
C PHE A 102 0.19 6.42 11.99
N TRP A 103 -1.10 6.18 11.71
CA TRP A 103 -1.53 5.33 10.60
C TRP A 103 -2.14 6.18 9.50
N SER A 104 -1.88 5.79 8.26
CA SER A 104 -2.59 6.29 7.09
C SER A 104 -2.95 5.14 6.17
N ASP A 105 -4.00 5.36 5.38
CA ASP A 105 -4.62 4.38 4.51
C ASP A 105 -5.12 5.08 3.25
N ASN A 106 -4.81 4.53 2.08
CA ASN A 106 -5.21 5.05 0.79
C ASN A 106 -5.25 3.93 -0.25
N GLY A 107 -6.23 3.99 -1.15
CA GLY A 107 -6.39 3.02 -2.23
C GLY A 107 -6.72 3.69 -3.54
N GLY A 108 -6.31 3.08 -4.65
CA GLY A 108 -6.59 3.57 -5.98
C GLY A 108 -6.48 2.49 -7.04
N SER A 109 -7.30 2.63 -8.07
CA SER A 109 -7.19 1.88 -9.33
C SER A 109 -6.61 2.80 -10.41
#